data_AF-A0A354WZN6-F1
#
_entry.id   AF-A0A354WZN6-F1
#
_cell.length_a   1.000
_cell.length_b   1.000
_cell.length_c   1.000
_cell.angle_alpha   90.00
_cell.angle_beta   90.00
_cell.angle_gamma   90.00
#
_symmetry.space_group_name_H-M   'P 1'
#
loop_
_entity.id
_entity.type
_entity.pdbx_description
1 polymer ?
#
loop_
_entity_poly.entity_id
_entity_poly.type
_entity_poly.pdbx_seq_one_letter_code
_entity_poly.pdbx_strand_id
1 'polypeptide(L)'
;HFLGNVTIEKKLSENLSTTEYPAKFIVDKKTLKGAFYKMYNDFLGNMDMPWAGFNNGYYIWNVDPGELIDQLTQKLKEDKSISATERKRLNDMLNSMDENDNNYVFYGKLKQ
;
A
#
# COMPACT_ATOMS: atom_id res chain seq x y z
N HIS A 1 1.33 -12.27 16.43
CA HIS A 1 0.00 -12.03 15.82
C HIS A 1 -0.14 -12.84 14.54
N PHE A 2 -1.36 -13.21 14.16
CA PHE A 2 -1.70 -13.73 12.83
C PHE A 2 -2.20 -12.55 11.99
N LEU A 3 -1.70 -12.42 10.76
CA LEU A 3 -2.15 -11.41 9.80
C LEU A 3 -2.81 -12.15 8.64
N GLY A 4 -3.98 -11.67 8.21
CA GLY A 4 -4.72 -12.24 7.10
C GLY A 4 -5.39 -11.16 6.26
N ASN A 5 -5.87 -11.58 5.09
CA ASN A 5 -6.67 -10.76 4.19
C ASN A 5 -7.93 -11.54 3.82
N VAL A 6 -9.05 -10.83 3.76
CA VAL A 6 -10.31 -11.31 3.20
C VAL A 6 -10.63 -10.49 1.97
N THR A 7 -11.06 -11.17 0.91
CA THR A 7 -11.36 -10.57 -0.38
C THR A 7 -12.74 -11.03 -0.82
N ILE A 8 -13.53 -10.12 -1.37
CA ILE A 8 -14.83 -10.44 -1.96
C ILE A 8 -14.65 -10.50 -3.48
N GLU A 9 -14.94 -11.65 -4.05
CA GLU A 9 -15.01 -11.81 -5.51
C GLU A 9 -16.29 -11.18 -6.05
N LYS A 10 -16.17 -10.41 -7.12
CA LYS A 10 -17.27 -9.83 -7.88
C LYS A 10 -17.25 -10.36 -9.30
N LYS A 11 -18.34 -11.00 -9.70
CA LYS A 11 -18.55 -11.42 -11.08
C LYS A 11 -18.96 -10.21 -11.93
N LEU A 12 -18.15 -9.88 -12.94
CA LEU A 12 -18.40 -8.79 -13.89
C LEU A 12 -19.18 -9.26 -15.13
N SER A 13 -18.98 -10.51 -15.55
CA SER A 13 -19.73 -11.16 -16.63
C SER A 13 -19.66 -12.69 -16.46
N GLU A 14 -20.30 -13.46 -17.35
CA GLU A 14 -20.28 -14.94 -17.28
C GLU A 14 -18.87 -15.53 -17.14
N ASN A 15 -17.88 -14.90 -17.80
CA ASN A 15 -16.49 -15.37 -17.89
C ASN A 15 -15.47 -14.42 -17.27
N LEU A 16 -15.90 -13.34 -16.60
CA LEU A 16 -15.01 -12.35 -16.00
C LEU A 16 -15.37 -12.11 -14.53
N SER A 17 -14.39 -12.29 -13.66
CA SER A 17 -14.46 -11.94 -12.25
C SER A 17 -13.37 -10.92 -11.92
N THR A 18 -13.64 -10.08 -10.93
CA THR A 18 -12.67 -9.22 -10.26
C THR A 18 -12.79 -9.40 -8.76
N THR A 19 -11.91 -8.76 -8.01
CA THR A 19 -11.92 -8.75 -6.55
C THR A 19 -11.88 -7.32 -6.02
N GLU A 20 -12.59 -7.05 -4.94
CA GLU A 20 -12.38 -5.79 -4.20
C GLU A 20 -11.00 -5.75 -3.53
N TYR A 21 -10.58 -4.55 -3.13
CA TYR A 21 -9.40 -4.39 -2.29
C TYR A 21 -9.53 -5.27 -1.03
N PRO A 22 -8.51 -6.06 -0.68
CA PRO A 22 -8.59 -6.99 0.44
C PRO A 22 -8.73 -6.22 1.76
N ALA A 23 -9.70 -6.59 2.58
CA ALA A 23 -9.73 -6.13 3.96
C ALA A 23 -8.68 -6.89 4.78
N LYS A 24 -7.78 -6.14 5.43
CA LYS A 24 -6.67 -6.68 6.21
C LYS A 24 -7.07 -6.78 7.68
N PHE A 25 -6.77 -7.91 8.31
CA PHE A 25 -7.07 -8.12 9.72
C PHE A 25 -5.90 -8.75 10.47
N ILE A 26 -5.78 -8.39 11.75
CA ILE A 26 -4.77 -8.91 12.67
C ILE A 26 -5.47 -9.59 13.84
N VAL A 27 -4.96 -10.76 14.26
CA VAL A 27 -5.48 -11.51 15.41
C VAL A 27 -4.34 -11.81 16.37
N ASP A 28 -4.55 -11.49 17.64
CA ASP A 28 -3.71 -12.00 18.72
C ASP A 28 -4.10 -13.46 19.01
N LYS A 29 -3.16 -14.38 18.79
CA LYS A 29 -3.36 -15.82 18.97
C LYS A 29 -3.58 -16.21 20.45
N LYS A 30 -3.14 -15.39 21.42
CA LYS A 30 -3.30 -15.68 22.85
C LYS A 30 -4.66 -15.25 23.36
N THR A 31 -5.12 -14.06 22.98
CA THR A 31 -6.39 -13.49 23.46
C THR A 31 -7.57 -13.76 22.52
N LEU A 32 -7.30 -14.24 21.30
CA LEU A 32 -8.27 -14.43 20.21
C LEU A 32 -9.00 -13.14 19.80
N LYS A 33 -8.50 -11.98 20.22
CA LYS A 33 -9.01 -10.67 19.82
C LYS A 33 -8.38 -10.28 18.49
N GLY A 34 -9.19 -9.70 17.61
CA GLY A 34 -8.72 -9.19 16.33
C GLY A 34 -9.33 -7.84 15.98
N ALA A 35 -8.71 -7.19 15.00
CA ALA A 35 -9.17 -5.92 14.45
C ALA A 35 -8.81 -5.84 12.96
N PHE A 36 -9.59 -5.04 12.22
CA PHE A 36 -9.20 -4.61 10.89
C PHE A 36 -8.18 -3.49 10.98
N TYR A 37 -7.25 -3.46 10.02
CA TYR A 37 -6.23 -2.41 9.96
C TYR A 37 -6.02 -1.93 8.53
N LYS A 38 -5.52 -0.70 8.43
CA LYS A 38 -4.94 -0.15 7.19
C LYS A 38 -3.45 0.02 7.38
N MET A 39 -2.70 -0.09 6.30
CA MET A 39 -1.27 0.12 6.33
C MET A 39 -0.94 1.46 5.71
N TYR A 40 -0.12 2.24 6.39
CA TYR A 40 0.40 3.49 5.88
C TYR A 40 1.91 3.42 5.75
N ASN A 41 2.42 3.86 4.60
CA ASN A 41 3.85 3.98 4.34
C ASN A 41 4.32 5.40 4.65
N ASP A 42 5.04 5.58 5.75
CA ASP A 42 5.58 6.88 6.16
C ASP A 42 6.68 7.40 5.20
N PHE A 43 7.44 6.52 4.56
CA PHE A 43 8.39 6.89 3.52
C PHE A 43 7.70 7.49 2.28
N LEU A 44 6.49 7.03 1.96
CA LEU A 44 5.63 7.59 0.90
C LEU A 44 4.62 8.63 1.44
N GLY A 45 4.92 9.24 2.59
CA GLY A 45 4.14 10.33 3.18
C GLY A 45 2.86 9.88 3.88
N ASN A 46 2.81 8.66 4.44
CA ASN A 46 1.61 8.00 4.96
C ASN A 46 0.59 7.66 3.86
N MET A 47 1.07 7.16 2.72
CA MET A 47 0.22 6.59 1.67
C MET A 47 -0.36 5.24 2.10
N ASP A 48 -1.65 4.99 1.83
CA ASP A 48 -2.29 3.70 2.10
C ASP A 48 -1.73 2.62 1.17
N MET A 49 -1.49 1.42 1.68
CA MET A 49 -0.91 0.29 0.93
C MET A 49 -1.83 -0.93 0.94
N PRO A 50 -2.96 -0.90 0.21
CA PRO A 50 -3.98 -1.96 0.30
C PRO A 50 -3.47 -3.33 -0.17
N TRP A 51 -2.57 -3.35 -1.15
CA TRP A 51 -2.02 -4.56 -1.75
C TRP A 51 -0.74 -5.07 -1.08
N ALA A 52 -0.26 -4.43 -0.01
CA ALA A 52 0.93 -4.90 0.69
C ALA A 52 0.72 -6.31 1.28
N GLY A 53 1.66 -7.20 0.98
CA GLY A 53 1.79 -8.52 1.58
C GLY A 53 2.61 -8.47 2.86
N PHE A 54 2.35 -9.39 3.78
CA PHE A 54 3.09 -9.50 5.04
C PHE A 54 3.68 -10.87 5.23
N ASN A 55 4.96 -10.91 5.57
CA ASN A 55 5.61 -12.14 5.97
C ASN A 55 6.68 -11.85 7.02
N ASN A 56 6.63 -12.57 8.15
CA ASN A 56 7.65 -12.52 9.21
C ASN A 56 8.02 -11.10 9.70
N GLY A 57 7.04 -10.20 9.81
CA GLY A 57 7.24 -8.83 10.29
C GLY A 57 7.78 -7.86 9.23
N TYR A 58 7.86 -8.29 7.97
CA TYR A 58 8.16 -7.45 6.83
C TYR A 58 6.92 -7.27 5.96
N TYR A 59 6.81 -6.09 5.37
CA TYR A 59 5.86 -5.83 4.29
C TYR A 59 6.58 -5.86 2.95
N ILE A 60 5.86 -6.33 1.93
CA ILE A 60 6.29 -6.27 0.52
C ILE A 60 5.13 -5.65 -0.26
N TRP A 61 5.41 -4.63 -1.06
CA TRP A 61 4.44 -4.07 -1.99
C TRP A 61 5.08 -3.92 -3.36
N ASN A 62 4.49 -4.56 -4.35
CA ASN A 62 4.84 -4.46 -5.76
C ASN A 62 3.80 -3.55 -6.42
N VAL A 63 4.24 -2.49 -7.08
CA VAL A 63 3.38 -1.50 -7.72
C VAL A 63 3.92 -1.12 -9.10
N ASP A 64 3.00 -0.95 -10.04
CA ASP A 64 3.28 -0.46 -11.39
C ASP A 64 3.79 1.01 -11.35
N PRO A 65 4.75 1.41 -12.20
CA PRO A 65 5.25 2.78 -12.23
C PRO A 65 4.17 3.83 -12.46
N GLY A 66 3.27 3.62 -13.42
CA GLY A 66 2.19 4.56 -13.73
C GLY A 66 1.24 4.71 -12.57
N GLU A 67 0.84 3.58 -11.96
CA GLU A 67 0.00 3.59 -10.76
C GLU A 67 0.65 4.36 -9.60
N LEU A 68 1.96 4.17 -9.38
CA LEU A 68 2.69 4.85 -8.32
C LEU A 68 2.85 6.35 -8.59
N ILE A 69 3.12 6.75 -9.84
CA ILE A 69 3.21 8.15 -10.26
C ILE A 69 1.88 8.87 -10.01
N ASP A 70 0.76 8.24 -10.38
CA ASP A 70 -0.58 8.79 -10.16
C ASP A 70 -0.87 8.97 -8.68
N GLN A 71 -0.62 7.95 -7.86
CA GLN A 71 -0.85 8.00 -6.41
C GLN A 71 -0.02 9.09 -5.73
N LEU A 72 1.26 9.21 -6.09
CA LEU A 72 2.16 10.22 -5.54
C LEU A 72 1.75 11.64 -5.98
N THR A 73 1.37 11.80 -7.24
CA THR A 73 0.90 13.08 -7.81
C THR A 73 -0.39 13.53 -7.13
N GLN A 74 -1.36 12.63 -6.97
CA GLN A 74 -2.61 12.92 -6.28
C GLN A 74 -2.35 13.31 -4.82
N LYS A 75 -1.53 12.54 -4.12
CA LYS A 75 -1.19 12.82 -2.72
C LYS A 75 -0.53 14.19 -2.53
N LEU A 76 0.41 14.55 -3.40
CA LEU A 76 1.07 15.86 -3.35
C LEU A 76 0.09 17.03 -3.61
N LYS A 77 -0.97 16.80 -4.38
CA LYS A 77 -2.04 17.79 -4.64
C LYS A 77 -3.01 17.92 -3.46
N GLU A 78 -3.44 16.80 -2.88
CA GLU A 78 -4.51 16.75 -1.87
C GLU A 78 -4.01 17.04 -0.45
N ASP A 79 -2.83 16.53 -0.09
CA ASP A 79 -2.32 16.58 1.27
C ASP A 79 -1.44 17.82 1.50
N LYS A 80 -2.06 18.86 2.05
CA LYS A 80 -1.39 20.12 2.43
C LYS A 80 -0.60 20.01 3.75
N SER A 81 -0.74 18.91 4.49
CA SER A 81 -0.08 18.71 5.78
C SER A 81 1.34 18.11 5.65
N ILE A 82 1.71 17.66 4.45
CA ILE A 82 3.05 17.13 4.15
C ILE A 82 4.11 18.21 4.41
N SER A 83 5.14 17.88 5.18
CA SER A 83 6.25 18.79 5.46
C SER A 83 7.03 19.16 4.20
N ALA A 84 7.71 20.31 4.20
CA ALA A 84 8.52 20.74 3.06
C ALA A 84 9.59 19.69 2.68
N THR A 85 10.20 19.05 3.67
CA THR A 85 11.20 18.00 3.47
C THR A 85 10.61 16.75 2.83
N GLU A 86 9.46 16.28 3.32
CA GLU A 86 8.78 15.12 2.71
C GLU A 86 8.29 15.44 1.30
N ARG A 87 7.72 16.63 1.09
CA ARG A 87 7.28 17.09 -0.22
C ARG A 87 8.45 17.09 -1.21
N LYS A 88 9.62 17.58 -0.80
CA LYS A 88 10.83 17.52 -1.62
C LYS A 88 11.21 16.07 -1.97
N ARG A 89 11.28 15.17 -0.97
CA ARG A 89 11.60 13.75 -1.19
C ARG A 89 10.66 13.08 -2.20
N LEU A 90 9.35 13.30 -2.06
CA LEU A 90 8.36 12.69 -2.96
C LEU A 90 8.45 13.27 -4.38
N ASN A 91 8.74 14.56 -4.53
CA ASN A 91 8.98 15.15 -5.85
C ASN A 91 10.28 14.65 -6.48
N ASP A 92 11.36 14.55 -5.71
CA ASP A 92 12.64 14.01 -6.19
C ASP A 92 12.47 12.56 -6.67
N MET A 93 11.70 11.75 -5.92
CA MET A 93 11.36 10.39 -6.31
C MET A 93 10.51 10.36 -7.59
N LEU A 94 9.42 11.14 -7.67
CA LEU A 94 8.60 11.24 -8.88
C LEU A 94 9.42 11.61 -10.13
N ASN A 95 10.31 12.59 -10.01
CA ASN A 95 11.15 13.06 -11.11
C ASN A 95 12.19 12.02 -11.57
N SER A 96 12.45 10.99 -10.75
CA SER A 96 13.39 9.92 -11.07
C SER A 96 12.75 8.70 -11.72
N MET A 97 11.42 8.63 -11.76
CA MET A 97 10.66 7.49 -12.27
C MET A 97 10.27 7.71 -13.74
N ASP A 98 10.23 6.63 -14.51
CA ASP A 98 9.68 6.58 -15.86
C ASP A 98 8.49 5.61 -15.90
N GLU A 99 7.45 5.93 -16.70
CA GLU A 99 6.28 5.06 -16.86
C GLU A 99 6.64 3.70 -17.50
N ASN A 100 7.75 3.62 -18.24
CA ASN A 100 8.24 2.40 -18.86
C ASN A 100 9.22 1.61 -17.98
N ASP A 101 9.44 2.04 -16.73
CA ASP A 101 10.23 1.27 -15.79
C ASP A 101 9.58 -0.09 -15.48
N ASN A 102 10.35 -0.97 -14.85
CA ASN A 102 9.76 -2.14 -14.22
C ASN A 102 9.05 -1.74 -12.93
N ASN A 103 8.18 -2.63 -12.43
CA ASN A 103 7.49 -2.42 -11.17
C ASN A 103 8.45 -2.13 -10.01
N TYR A 104 8.02 -1.22 -9.16
CA TYR A 104 8.72 -0.84 -7.95
C TYR A 104 8.35 -1.78 -6.80
N VAL A 105 9.36 -2.32 -6.12
CA VAL A 105 9.17 -3.20 -4.96
C VAL A 105 9.59 -2.48 -3.70
N PHE A 106 8.62 -2.16 -2.85
CA PHE A 106 8.85 -1.66 -1.50
C PHE A 106 8.95 -2.84 -0.54
N TYR A 107 10.08 -2.92 0.16
CA TYR A 107 10.32 -3.90 1.19
C TYR A 107 10.78 -3.22 2.47
N GLY A 108 10.10 -3.47 3.57
CA GLY A 108 10.43 -2.83 4.83
C GLY A 108 9.98 -3.65 6.02
N LYS A 109 10.69 -3.49 7.15
CA LYS A 109 10.28 -4.08 8.42
C LYS A 109 9.19 -3.21 9.05
N LEU A 110 8.15 -3.83 9.58
CA LEU A 110 7.14 -3.13 10.35
C LEU A 110 7.78 -2.50 11.59
N LYS A 111 7.49 -1.21 11.81
CA LYS A 111 7.81 -0.54 13.07
C LYS A 111 6.99 -1.22 14.17
N GLN A 112 7.68 -1.58 15.26
CA GLN A 112 7.07 -2.15 16.46
C GLN A 112 6.68 -1.06 17.44
#